data_AF-E3CYW4-F1
#
_entry.id   AF-E3CYW4-F1
#
_cell.length_a   1.000
_cell.length_b   1.000
_cell.length_c   1.000
_cell.angle_alpha   90.00
_cell.angle_beta   90.00
_cell.angle_gamma   90.00
#
_symmetry.space_group_name_H-M   'P 1'
#
loop_
_entity.id
_entity.type
_entity.pdbx_description
1 polymer ?
#
loop_
_entity_poly.entity_id
_entity_poly.type
_entity_poly.pdbx_seq_one_letter_code
_entity_poly.pdbx_strand_id
1 'polypeptide(L)'
;MAAREKIAYLKGLIDGQKPADPDTAKLLGAVVDALDGLADDLENQGIRLEEHREILDEVSEYLDQIDEDLCALEDRIESCEDEEEGEDEEEDYISVCCPHCRKDFFYDPTAYEEDEDLLCPHCGEPFKQPEI
;
A
#
# COMPACT_ATOMS: atom_id res chain seq x y z
N MET A 1 -36.53 24.65 0.71
CA MET A 1 -36.36 25.00 -0.71
C MET A 1 -34.95 24.65 -1.12
N ALA A 2 -34.81 23.74 -2.08
CA ALA A 2 -33.52 23.40 -2.68
C ALA A 2 -32.88 24.65 -3.32
N ALA A 3 -31.55 24.68 -3.44
CA ALA A 3 -30.85 25.82 -4.03
C ALA A 3 -31.39 26.15 -5.44
N ARG A 4 -31.67 25.12 -6.26
CA ARG A 4 -32.33 25.26 -7.57
C ARG A 4 -33.70 25.93 -7.52
N GLU A 5 -34.55 25.60 -6.56
CA GLU A 5 -35.87 26.22 -6.43
C GLU A 5 -35.76 27.73 -6.15
N LYS A 6 -34.76 28.12 -5.34
CA LYS A 6 -34.49 29.54 -5.06
C LYS A 6 -33.90 30.26 -6.28
N ILE A 7 -33.02 29.61 -7.02
CA ILE A 7 -32.43 30.15 -8.28
C ILE A 7 -33.53 30.34 -9.33
N ALA A 8 -34.40 29.34 -9.52
CA ALA A 8 -35.54 29.42 -10.43
C ALA A 8 -36.52 30.53 -10.04
N TYR A 9 -36.78 30.70 -8.74
CA TYR A 9 -37.59 31.81 -8.22
C TYR A 9 -36.96 33.18 -8.52
N LEU A 10 -35.64 33.32 -8.36
CA LEU A 10 -34.91 34.56 -8.71
C LEU A 10 -34.95 34.85 -10.21
N LYS A 11 -34.79 33.82 -11.06
CA LYS A 11 -34.94 33.92 -12.52
C LYS A 11 -36.33 34.48 -12.88
N GLY A 12 -37.38 33.89 -12.32
CA GLY A 12 -38.77 34.35 -12.54
C GLY A 12 -39.04 35.78 -12.03
N LEU A 13 -38.43 36.18 -10.92
CA LEU A 13 -38.52 37.55 -10.40
C LEU A 13 -37.88 38.58 -11.34
N ILE A 14 -36.72 38.28 -11.91
CA ILE A 14 -36.01 39.16 -12.84
C ILE A 14 -36.84 39.34 -14.13
N ASP A 15 -37.38 38.24 -14.66
CA ASP A 15 -38.21 38.26 -15.88
C ASP A 15 -39.54 39.00 -15.66
N GLY A 16 -40.13 38.86 -14.47
CA GLY A 16 -41.42 39.45 -14.12
C GLY A 16 -41.37 40.94 -13.80
N GLN A 17 -40.30 41.42 -13.15
CA GLN A 17 -40.21 42.83 -12.75
C GLN A 17 -39.71 43.78 -13.84
N LYS A 18 -39.00 43.27 -14.87
CA LYS A 18 -38.33 44.09 -15.90
C LYS A 18 -37.59 45.30 -15.29
N PRO A 19 -36.36 45.11 -14.81
CA PRO A 19 -35.59 46.19 -14.18
C PRO A 19 -35.61 47.45 -15.04
N ALA A 20 -35.78 48.61 -14.40
CA ALA A 20 -35.87 49.89 -15.11
C ALA A 20 -34.59 50.21 -15.90
N ASP A 21 -33.46 49.63 -15.49
CA ASP A 21 -32.17 49.74 -16.14
C ASP A 21 -31.76 48.40 -16.81
N PRO A 22 -31.53 48.39 -18.14
CA PRO A 22 -31.20 47.17 -18.88
C PRO A 22 -29.83 46.59 -18.50
N ASP A 23 -28.88 47.42 -18.06
CA ASP A 23 -27.55 46.94 -17.62
C ASP A 23 -27.66 46.16 -16.29
N THR A 24 -28.49 46.64 -15.36
CA THR A 24 -28.82 45.94 -14.12
C THR A 24 -29.54 44.62 -14.38
N ALA A 25 -30.47 44.57 -15.34
CA ALA A 25 -31.13 43.32 -15.73
C ALA A 25 -30.15 42.27 -16.26
N LYS A 26 -29.20 42.71 -17.08
CA LYS A 26 -28.16 41.85 -17.64
C LYS A 26 -27.19 41.33 -16.57
N LEU A 27 -26.81 42.19 -15.62
CA LEU A 27 -25.97 41.80 -14.49
C LEU A 27 -26.67 40.74 -13.61
N LEU A 28 -27.92 40.98 -13.24
CA LEU A 28 -28.70 40.05 -12.42
C LEU A 28 -28.91 38.71 -13.14
N GLY A 29 -29.19 38.73 -14.44
CA GLY A 29 -29.25 37.51 -15.26
C GLY A 29 -27.96 36.72 -15.20
N ALA A 30 -26.82 37.38 -15.43
CA ALA A 30 -25.51 36.73 -15.36
C ALA A 30 -25.19 36.15 -13.98
N VAL A 31 -25.60 36.82 -12.89
CA VAL A 31 -25.45 36.31 -11.53
C VAL A 31 -26.31 35.07 -11.31
N VAL A 32 -27.57 35.07 -11.76
CA VAL A 32 -28.45 33.89 -11.59
C VAL A 32 -27.98 32.73 -12.44
N ASP A 33 -27.45 32.96 -13.64
CA ASP A 33 -26.85 31.91 -14.47
C ASP A 33 -25.59 31.32 -13.83
N ALA A 34 -24.74 32.15 -13.22
CA ALA A 34 -23.58 31.66 -12.46
C ALA A 34 -23.99 30.83 -11.24
N LEU A 35 -25.06 31.23 -10.53
CA LEU A 35 -25.61 30.45 -9.41
C LEU A 35 -26.21 29.12 -9.88
N ASP A 36 -26.84 29.09 -11.04
CA ASP A 36 -27.38 27.86 -11.67
C ASP A 36 -26.24 26.89 -12.00
N GLY A 37 -25.17 27.38 -12.63
CA GLY A 37 -23.97 26.59 -12.91
C GLY A 37 -23.31 26.05 -11.63
N LEU A 38 -23.23 26.85 -10.57
CA LEU A 38 -22.73 26.40 -9.28
C LEU A 38 -23.64 25.30 -8.67
N ALA A 39 -24.96 25.42 -8.83
CA ALA A 39 -25.89 24.41 -8.33
C ALA A 39 -25.72 23.07 -9.08
N ASP A 40 -25.47 23.12 -10.39
CA ASP A 40 -25.18 21.94 -11.20
C ASP A 40 -23.83 21.30 -10.79
N ASP A 41 -22.80 22.11 -10.59
CA ASP A 41 -21.48 21.64 -10.12
C ASP A 41 -21.58 20.97 -8.74
N LEU A 42 -22.37 21.53 -7.83
CA LEU A 42 -22.60 20.95 -6.50
C LEU A 42 -23.37 19.63 -6.57
N GLU A 43 -24.36 19.51 -7.44
CA GLU A 43 -25.10 18.25 -7.66
C GLU A 43 -24.16 17.17 -8.22
N ASN A 44 -23.35 17.52 -9.23
CA ASN A 44 -22.34 16.62 -9.79
C ASN A 44 -21.28 16.21 -8.76
N GLN A 45 -20.83 17.14 -7.90
CA GLN A 45 -19.93 16.82 -6.79
C GLN A 45 -20.59 15.89 -5.78
N GLY A 46 -21.88 16.07 -5.49
CA GLY A 46 -22.65 15.18 -4.62
C GLY A 46 -22.63 13.74 -5.12
N ILE A 47 -22.89 13.53 -6.42
CA ILE A 47 -22.85 12.21 -7.06
C ILE A 47 -21.45 11.60 -6.92
N ARG A 48 -20.40 12.35 -7.26
CA ARG A 48 -19.01 11.87 -7.15
C ARG A 48 -18.61 11.52 -5.71
N LEU A 49 -19.12 12.24 -4.72
CA LEU A 49 -18.85 11.93 -3.32
C LEU A 49 -19.52 10.63 -2.88
N GLU A 50 -20.71 10.33 -3.41
CA GLU A 50 -21.40 9.07 -3.14
C GLU A 50 -20.64 7.90 -3.79
N GLU A 51 -20.21 8.03 -5.04
CA GLU A 51 -19.33 7.04 -5.71
C GLU A 51 -18.02 6.82 -4.95
N HIS A 52 -17.37 7.89 -4.49
CA HIS A 52 -16.15 7.78 -3.70
C HIS A 52 -16.39 7.07 -2.36
N ARG A 53 -17.56 7.25 -1.75
CA ARG A 53 -17.91 6.59 -0.49
C ARG A 53 -18.05 5.09 -0.70
N GLU A 54 -18.72 4.66 -1.75
CA GLU A 54 -18.85 3.24 -2.10
C GLU A 54 -17.47 2.59 -2.31
N ILE A 55 -16.57 3.27 -3.02
CA ILE A 55 -15.20 2.78 -3.22
C ILE A 55 -14.43 2.69 -1.90
N LEU A 56 -14.58 3.68 -1.01
CA LEU A 56 -13.92 3.66 0.30
C LEU A 56 -14.42 2.52 1.18
N ASP A 57 -15.72 2.24 1.14
CA ASP A 57 -16.32 1.12 1.87
C ASP A 57 -15.75 -0.21 1.33
N GLU A 58 -15.68 -0.39 0.01
CA GLU A 58 -15.05 -1.57 -0.61
C GLU A 58 -13.56 -1.72 -0.25
N VAL A 59 -12.79 -0.62 -0.26
CA VAL A 59 -11.37 -0.65 0.14
C VAL A 59 -11.23 -1.00 1.61
N SER A 60 -12.12 -0.52 2.48
CA SER A 60 -12.12 -0.87 3.90
C SER A 60 -12.33 -2.37 4.09
N GLU A 61 -13.27 -2.97 3.37
CA GLU A 61 -13.52 -4.42 3.43
C GLU A 61 -12.30 -5.24 2.98
N TYR A 62 -11.61 -4.80 1.92
CA TYR A 62 -10.37 -5.47 1.49
C TYR A 62 -9.24 -5.32 2.52
N LEU A 63 -9.14 -4.19 3.21
CA LEU A 63 -8.13 -4.01 4.26
C LEU A 63 -8.41 -4.92 5.45
N ASP A 64 -9.67 -5.02 5.88
CA ASP A 64 -10.06 -5.94 6.95
C ASP A 64 -9.73 -7.39 6.58
N GLN A 65 -9.95 -7.79 5.31
CA GLN A 65 -9.57 -9.11 4.82
C GLN A 65 -8.06 -9.34 4.85
N ILE A 66 -7.26 -8.34 4.47
CA ILE A 66 -5.80 -8.45 4.53
C ILE A 66 -5.32 -8.60 5.97
N ASP A 67 -5.91 -7.87 6.91
CA ASP A 67 -5.58 -7.97 8.33
C ASP A 67 -5.93 -9.37 8.88
N GLU A 68 -7.08 -9.94 8.50
CA GLU A 68 -7.45 -11.32 8.84
C GLU A 68 -6.46 -12.35 8.26
N ASP A 69 -6.10 -12.21 6.99
CA ASP A 69 -5.14 -13.09 6.31
C ASP A 69 -3.74 -13.00 6.96
N LEU A 70 -3.32 -11.80 7.37
CA LEU A 70 -2.04 -11.58 8.04
C LEU A 70 -2.03 -12.22 9.43
N CYS A 71 -3.06 -12.02 10.24
CA CYS A 71 -3.21 -12.68 11.53
C CYS A 71 -3.13 -14.21 11.39
N ALA A 72 -3.80 -14.77 10.37
CA ALA A 72 -3.75 -16.21 10.11
C ALA A 72 -2.36 -16.70 9.71
N LEU A 73 -1.57 -15.87 9.01
CA LEU A 73 -0.18 -16.16 8.69
C LEU A 73 0.72 -16.07 9.93
N GLU A 74 0.52 -15.08 10.78
CA GLU A 74 1.24 -14.92 12.06
C GLU A 74 1.00 -16.13 12.96
N ASP A 75 -0.26 -16.52 13.20
CA ASP A 75 -0.62 -17.71 13.97
C ASP A 75 0.06 -18.98 13.42
N ARG A 76 0.14 -19.11 12.09
CA ARG A 76 0.77 -20.24 11.43
C ARG A 76 2.28 -20.24 11.61
N ILE A 77 2.94 -19.08 11.53
CA ILE A 77 4.38 -18.97 11.76
C ILE A 77 4.71 -19.27 13.21
N GLU A 78 4.00 -18.68 14.17
CA GLU A 78 4.17 -18.96 15.60
C GLU A 78 4.00 -20.46 15.89
N SER A 79 3.00 -21.12 15.26
CA SER A 79 2.81 -22.56 15.41
C SER A 79 3.92 -23.43 14.82
N CYS A 80 4.71 -22.91 13.87
CA CYS A 80 5.88 -23.61 13.33
C CYS A 80 7.13 -23.37 14.18
N GLU A 81 7.26 -22.22 14.84
CA GLU A 81 8.39 -21.92 15.72
C GLU A 81 8.33 -22.70 17.04
N ASP A 82 7.13 -23.03 17.55
CA ASP A 82 6.94 -23.87 18.74
C ASP A 82 7.19 -25.38 18.49
N GLU A 83 7.30 -25.84 17.23
CA GLU A 83 7.66 -27.21 16.86
C GLU A 83 9.19 -27.40 16.65
N GLU A 84 10.00 -26.34 16.78
CA GLU A 84 11.46 -26.38 16.72
C GLU A 84 12.14 -26.30 18.12
N GLU A 85 11.42 -26.53 19.22
CA GLU A 85 12.05 -26.90 20.52
C GLU A 85 12.44 -28.39 20.56
N GLY A 86 13.00 -28.89 19.46
CA GLY A 86 13.45 -30.26 19.28
C GLY A 86 14.89 -30.28 18.82
N GLU A 87 15.81 -29.92 19.71
CA GLU A 87 17.26 -30.12 19.54
C GLU A 87 17.80 -29.59 18.19
N ASP A 88 17.74 -28.27 17.96
CA ASP A 88 18.80 -27.63 17.19
C ASP A 88 20.09 -27.74 18.02
N GLU A 89 20.75 -28.90 17.91
CA GLU A 89 22.20 -28.90 17.84
C GLU A 89 22.53 -27.93 16.70
N GLU A 90 22.74 -26.65 17.02
CA GLU A 90 23.25 -25.64 16.10
C GLU A 90 24.53 -26.23 15.47
N GLU A 91 24.37 -26.89 14.32
CA GLU A 91 25.49 -27.36 13.52
C GLU A 91 26.19 -26.07 13.06
N ASP A 92 27.28 -25.72 13.76
CA ASP A 92 28.10 -24.50 13.60
C ASP A 92 28.78 -24.45 12.22
N TYR A 93 28.01 -24.44 11.12
CA TYR A 93 28.55 -24.38 9.78
C TYR A 93 29.13 -23.00 9.48
N ILE A 94 30.41 -22.97 9.12
CA ILE A 94 31.13 -21.75 8.76
C ILE A 94 31.27 -21.65 7.24
N SER A 95 30.99 -20.46 6.70
CA SER A 95 31.23 -20.16 5.29
C SER A 95 32.70 -19.80 5.05
N VAL A 96 33.33 -20.46 4.08
CA VAL A 96 34.70 -20.18 3.67
C VAL A 96 34.83 -20.09 2.16
N CYS A 97 35.65 -19.15 1.71
CA CYS A 97 36.00 -19.00 0.29
C CYS A 97 37.27 -19.79 -0.03
N CYS A 98 37.19 -20.74 -0.97
CA CYS A 98 38.36 -21.51 -1.40
C CYS A 98 39.41 -20.59 -2.07
N PRO A 99 40.68 -20.57 -1.61
CA PRO A 99 41.72 -19.71 -2.19
C PRO A 99 42.12 -20.11 -3.63
N HIS A 100 41.84 -21.36 -4.03
CA HIS A 100 42.21 -21.91 -5.33
C HIS A 100 41.16 -21.65 -6.41
N CYS A 101 39.88 -21.93 -6.12
CA CYS A 101 38.80 -21.79 -7.10
C CYS A 101 37.84 -20.62 -6.83
N ARG A 102 37.99 -19.90 -5.71
CA ARG A 102 37.18 -18.73 -5.30
C ARG A 102 35.67 -19.00 -5.26
N LYS A 103 35.31 -20.22 -4.91
CA LYS A 103 33.93 -20.60 -4.63
C LYS A 103 33.75 -20.75 -3.12
N ASP A 104 32.62 -20.28 -2.66
CA ASP A 104 32.23 -20.34 -1.25
C ASP A 104 31.53 -21.68 -0.98
N PHE A 105 31.85 -22.28 0.16
CA PHE A 105 31.17 -23.46 0.66
C PHE A 105 31.13 -23.44 2.19
N PHE A 106 30.25 -24.25 2.76
CA PHE A 106 30.06 -24.37 4.19
C PHE A 106 30.71 -25.66 4.69
N TYR A 107 31.31 -25.62 5.86
CA TYR A 107 31.85 -26.79 6.56
C TYR A 107 31.64 -26.66 8.07
N ASP A 108 31.55 -27.80 8.75
CA ASP A 108 31.47 -27.88 10.21
C ASP A 108 32.90 -27.95 10.79
N PRO A 109 33.37 -26.94 11.56
CA PRO A 109 34.69 -26.95 12.18
C PRO A 109 34.89 -28.06 13.21
N THR A 110 33.82 -28.52 13.86
CA THR A 110 33.91 -29.59 14.88
C THR A 110 34.22 -30.95 14.27
N ALA A 111 33.96 -31.11 12.96
CA ALA A 111 34.29 -32.31 12.20
C ALA A 111 35.79 -32.40 11.80
N TYR A 112 36.59 -31.35 12.04
CA TYR A 112 38.01 -31.28 11.68
C TYR A 112 38.89 -31.01 12.90
N GLU A 113 40.11 -31.55 12.90
CA GLU A 113 41.12 -31.19 13.91
C GLU A 113 41.68 -29.77 13.64
N GLU A 114 42.18 -29.06 14.68
CA GLU A 114 42.68 -27.66 14.58
C GLU A 114 43.77 -27.45 13.49
N ASP A 115 44.48 -28.52 13.12
CA ASP A 115 45.59 -28.50 12.14
C ASP A 115 45.27 -29.28 10.84
N GLU A 116 44.03 -29.74 10.65
CA GLU A 116 43.64 -30.51 9.46
C GLU A 116 43.35 -29.57 8.26
N ASP A 117 43.90 -29.91 7.09
CA ASP A 117 43.64 -29.16 5.86
C ASP A 117 42.21 -29.42 5.36
N LEU A 118 41.47 -28.36 5.06
CA LEU A 118 40.13 -28.42 4.49
C LEU A 118 40.18 -28.75 2.99
N LEU A 119 39.40 -29.74 2.57
CA LEU A 119 39.32 -30.15 1.17
C LEU A 119 38.20 -29.39 0.45
N CYS A 120 38.53 -28.62 -0.59
CA CYS A 120 37.50 -27.91 -1.35
C CYS A 120 36.62 -28.90 -2.16
N PRO A 121 35.28 -28.90 -2.00
CA PRO A 121 34.39 -29.78 -2.75
C PRO A 121 34.30 -29.42 -4.24
N HIS A 122 34.75 -28.22 -4.64
CA HIS A 122 34.66 -27.74 -6.01
C HIS A 122 35.91 -28.00 -6.86
N CYS A 123 37.11 -27.98 -6.27
CA CYS A 123 38.37 -28.23 -7.00
C CYS A 123 39.20 -29.39 -6.45
N GLY A 124 38.88 -29.90 -5.25
CA GLY A 124 39.60 -30.99 -4.61
C GLY A 124 40.99 -30.63 -4.10
N GLU A 125 41.37 -29.34 -4.09
CA GLU A 125 42.65 -28.89 -3.53
C GLU A 125 42.51 -28.64 -2.02
N PRO A 126 43.46 -29.13 -1.20
CA PRO A 126 43.49 -28.89 0.25
C PRO A 126 44.01 -27.49 0.57
N PHE A 127 43.46 -26.84 1.59
CA PHE A 127 43.93 -25.55 2.09
C PHE A 127 43.70 -25.43 3.59
N LYS A 128 44.45 -24.54 4.26
CA LYS A 128 44.34 -24.35 5.71
C LYS A 128 43.00 -23.74 6.10
N GLN A 129 42.47 -24.19 7.23
CA GLN A 129 41.30 -23.57 7.86
C GLN A 129 41.59 -22.09 8.15
N PRO A 130 40.64 -21.18 7.87
CA PRO A 130 40.80 -19.77 8.20
C PRO A 130 40.82 -19.58 9.72
N GLU A 131 41.78 -18.80 10.23
CA GLU A 131 41.73 -18.29 11.61
C GLU A 131 40.55 -17.30 11.70
N ILE A 132 39.59 -17.57 12.59
CA ILE A 132 38.44 -16.70 12.86
C ILE A 132 38.85 -15.56 13.79
#